data_AF-J1F791-F1
#
_entry.id   AF-J1F791-F1
#
_cell.length_a   1.000
_cell.length_b   1.000
_cell.length_c   1.000
_cell.angle_alpha   90.00
_cell.angle_beta   90.00
_cell.angle_gamma   90.00
#
_symmetry.space_group_name_H-M   'P 1'
#
loop_
_entity.id
_entity.type
_entity.pdbx_description
1 polymer ?
#
loop_
_entity_poly.entity_id
_entity_poly.type
_entity_poly.pdbx_seq_one_letter_code
_entity_poly.pdbx_strand_id
1 'polypeptide(L)'
;MEQKKEVNKEENLVKKTCRELGITQKELAEKIGVNKNTVSEWANNKTPISKLVETTLNLLKTEKDCVNFKNSIGELMVSKSR
;
A
#
# COMPACT_ATOMS: atom_id res chain seq x y z
N MET A 1 -3.86 20.00 19.46
CA MET A 1 -2.42 20.00 19.12
C MET A 1 -2.16 18.60 18.57
N GLU A 2 -1.99 18.36 17.28
CA GLU A 2 -1.26 19.14 16.30
C GLU A 2 -1.82 18.85 14.90
N GLN A 3 -2.24 19.92 14.22
CA GLN A 3 -2.20 20.13 12.77
C GLN A 3 -2.95 19.19 11.81
N LYS A 4 -4.09 19.72 11.35
CA LYS A 4 -4.61 19.57 9.98
C LYS A 4 -3.48 19.71 8.96
N LYS A 5 -3.43 18.81 7.98
CA LYS A 5 -2.77 19.08 6.70
C LYS A 5 -3.65 18.56 5.57
N GLU A 6 -4.56 19.42 5.13
CA GLU A 6 -5.04 19.38 3.76
C GLU A 6 -3.83 19.38 2.83
N VAL A 7 -3.69 18.35 1.99
CA VAL A 7 -2.90 18.45 0.76
C VAL A 7 -3.61 17.66 -0.32
N ASN A 8 -4.55 18.33 -0.99
CA ASN A 8 -4.97 17.97 -2.33
C ASN A 8 -3.86 18.43 -3.30
N LYS A 9 -2.99 17.51 -3.73
CA LYS A 9 -2.02 17.68 -4.82
C LYS A 9 -1.61 16.28 -5.27
N GLU A 10 -2.22 15.82 -6.36
CA GLU A 10 -1.86 14.60 -7.12
C GLU A 10 -1.27 13.48 -6.26
N GLU A 11 -2.14 12.66 -5.64
CA GLU A 11 -1.69 11.56 -4.77
C GLU A 11 -0.76 10.62 -5.55
N ASN A 12 0.53 10.79 -5.32
CA ASN A 12 1.56 9.91 -5.84
C ASN A 12 1.23 8.45 -5.50
N LEU A 13 1.30 7.57 -6.49
CA LEU A 13 0.91 6.15 -6.39
C LEU A 13 1.55 5.45 -5.18
N VAL A 14 2.81 5.76 -4.87
CA VAL A 14 3.52 5.18 -3.73
C VAL A 14 2.91 5.64 -2.41
N LYS A 15 2.65 6.94 -2.27
CA LYS A 15 2.04 7.50 -1.04
C LYS A 15 0.64 6.93 -0.81
N LYS A 16 -0.16 6.82 -1.87
CA LYS A 16 -1.49 6.21 -1.83
C LYS A 16 -1.40 4.75 -1.39
N THR A 17 -0.50 3.98 -1.99
CA THR A 17 -0.32 2.56 -1.66
C THR A 17 0.15 2.36 -0.21
N CYS A 18 1.10 3.17 0.27
CA CYS A 18 1.51 3.13 1.68
C CYS A 18 0.35 3.39 2.64
N ARG A 19 -0.50 4.40 2.33
CA ARG A 19 -1.66 4.75 3.16
C ARG A 19 -2.72 3.65 3.17
N GLU A 20 -3.04 3.08 2.01
CA GLU A 20 -4.03 2.00 1.87
C GLU A 20 -3.58 0.72 2.59
N LEU A 21 -2.30 0.38 2.50
CA LEU A 21 -1.74 -0.79 3.18
C LEU A 21 -1.43 -0.54 4.66
N GLY A 22 -1.43 0.72 5.11
CA GLY A 22 -1.04 1.09 6.47
C GLY A 22 0.44 0.87 6.77
N ILE A 23 1.31 0.95 5.77
CA ILE A 23 2.75 0.70 5.86
C ILE A 23 3.58 1.95 5.60
N THR A 24 4.83 1.94 6.04
CA THR A 24 5.80 2.98 5.75
C THR A 24 6.46 2.78 4.38
N GLN A 25 7.07 3.84 3.83
CA GLN A 25 7.88 3.74 2.60
C GLN A 25 9.08 2.78 2.74
N LYS A 26 9.60 2.61 3.97
CA LYS A 26 10.67 1.66 4.25
C LYS A 26 10.16 0.22 4.12
N GLU A 27 9.02 -0.09 4.75
CA GLU A 27 8.41 -1.42 4.67
C GLU A 27 7.97 -1.75 3.25
N LEU A 28 7.49 -0.76 2.49
CA LEU A 28 7.20 -0.93 1.07
C LEU A 28 8.46 -1.30 0.26
N ALA A 29 9.58 -0.63 0.54
CA ALA A 29 10.87 -0.93 -0.10
C ALA A 29 11.35 -2.35 0.23
N GLU A 30 11.21 -2.75 1.51
CA GLU A 30 11.55 -4.09 1.98
C GLU A 30 10.65 -5.18 1.34
N LYS A 31 9.34 -4.90 1.19
CA LYS A 31 8.39 -5.81 0.53
C LYS A 31 8.67 -6.01 -0.95
N ILE A 32 9.02 -4.94 -1.66
CA ILE A 32 9.28 -4.97 -3.11
C ILE A 32 10.73 -5.40 -3.41
N GLY A 33 11.62 -5.35 -2.40
CA GLY A 33 13.04 -5.69 -2.56
C GLY A 33 13.84 -4.60 -3.28
N VAL A 34 13.47 -3.33 -3.10
CA VAL A 34 14.13 -2.17 -3.71
C VAL A 34 14.77 -1.27 -2.65
N ASN A 35 15.68 -0.40 -3.05
CA ASN A 35 16.28 0.55 -2.12
C ASN A 35 15.23 1.56 -1.65
N LYS A 36 15.25 1.89 -0.35
CA LYS A 36 14.42 2.95 0.25
C LYS A 36 14.56 4.29 -0.49
N ASN A 37 15.75 4.61 -0.99
CA ASN A 37 15.97 5.81 -1.78
C ASN A 37 15.13 5.82 -3.05
N THR A 38 15.05 4.69 -3.77
CA THR A 38 14.24 4.55 -4.97
C THR A 38 12.75 4.78 -4.69
N VAL A 39 12.24 4.21 -3.58
CA VAL A 39 10.84 4.46 -3.15
C VAL A 39 10.62 5.93 -2.79
N SER A 40 11.61 6.57 -2.18
CA SER A 40 11.56 8.00 -1.83
C SER A 40 11.57 8.90 -3.08
N GLU A 41 12.33 8.53 -4.11
CA GLU A 41 12.34 9.22 -5.40
C GLU A 41 11.01 9.10 -6.13
N TRP A 42 10.44 7.90 -6.17
CA TRP A 42 9.09 7.67 -6.68
C TRP A 42 8.06 8.51 -5.92
N ALA A 43 8.09 8.49 -4.59
CA ALA A 43 7.15 9.25 -3.75
C ALA A 43 7.19 10.78 -3.95
N ASN A 44 8.31 11.29 -4.46
CA ASN A 44 8.55 12.69 -4.76
C ASN A 44 8.47 13.01 -6.27
N ASN A 45 8.03 12.06 -7.11
CA ASN A 45 7.97 12.19 -8.57
C ASN A 45 9.33 12.53 -9.22
N LYS A 46 10.45 12.22 -8.55
CA LYS A 46 11.80 12.50 -9.08
C LYS A 46 12.20 11.54 -10.20
N THR A 47 11.66 10.33 -10.15
CA THR A 47 11.89 9.27 -11.12
C THR A 47 10.55 8.68 -11.53
N PRO A 48 10.30 8.43 -12.83
CA PRO A 48 9.09 7.77 -13.27
C PRO A 48 9.04 6.34 -12.73
N ILE A 49 7.83 5.92 -12.37
CA ILE A 49 7.58 4.54 -11.94
C ILE A 49 7.47 3.68 -13.20
N SER A 50 8.25 2.60 -13.26
CA SER A 50 8.11 1.62 -14.35
C SER A 50 6.78 0.87 -14.21
N LYS A 51 6.19 0.47 -15.34
CA LYS A 51 4.95 -0.32 -15.38
C LYS A 51 5.03 -1.62 -14.56
N LEU A 52 6.24 -2.18 -14.43
CA LEU A 52 6.49 -3.32 -13.55
C LEU A 52 6.16 -2.99 -12.09
N VAL A 53 6.68 -1.87 -11.59
CA VAL A 53 6.49 -1.42 -10.20
C VAL A 53 5.03 -1.07 -9.95
N GLU A 54 4.36 -0.43 -10.90
CA GLU A 54 2.93 -0.17 -10.83
C GLU A 54 2.12 -1.48 -10.68
N THR A 55 2.45 -2.50 -11.47
CA THR A 55 1.81 -3.82 -11.39
C THR A 55 2.07 -4.48 -10.04
N THR A 56 3.31 -4.40 -9.53
CA THR A 56 3.67 -4.92 -8.21
C THR A 56 2.88 -4.22 -7.10
N LEU A 57 2.73 -2.89 -7.15
CA LEU A 57 1.95 -2.14 -6.17
C LEU A 57 0.47 -2.54 -6.19
N ASN A 58 -0.11 -2.74 -7.37
CA ASN A 58 -1.48 -3.21 -7.50
C ASN A 58 -1.65 -4.64 -6.95
N LEU A 59 -0.68 -5.53 -7.21
CA LEU A 59 -0.71 -6.90 -6.70
C LEU A 59 -0.67 -6.94 -5.16
N LEU A 60 0.14 -6.08 -4.52
CA LEU A 60 0.20 -5.97 -3.06
C LEU A 60 -1.14 -5.53 -2.45
N LYS A 61 -1.88 -4.66 -3.13
CA LYS A 61 -3.24 -4.26 -2.70
C LYS A 61 -4.20 -5.44 -2.79
N THR A 62 -4.19 -6.15 -3.92
CA THR A 62 -5.02 -7.34 -4.11
C THR A 62 -4.73 -8.42 -3.09
N GLU A 63 -3.45 -8.65 -2.74
CA GLU A 63 -3.08 -9.59 -1.67
C GLU A 63 -3.75 -9.23 -0.34
N LYS A 64 -3.70 -7.94 0.03
CA LYS A 64 -4.32 -7.44 1.26
C LYS A 64 -5.84 -7.64 1.26
N ASP A 65 -6.49 -7.37 0.14
CA ASP A 65 -7.94 -7.56 -0.01
C ASP A 65 -8.33 -9.03 0.07
N CYS A 66 -7.56 -9.93 -0.56
CA CYS A 66 -7.79 -11.37 -0.47
C CYS A 66 -7.65 -11.89 0.97
N VAL A 67 -6.65 -11.41 1.72
CA VAL A 67 -6.48 -11.78 3.13
C VAL A 67 -7.66 -11.28 3.97
N ASN A 68 -8.09 -10.03 3.78
CA ASN A 68 -9.25 -9.48 4.47
C ASN A 68 -10.52 -10.28 4.16
N PHE A 69 -10.75 -10.61 2.88
CA PHE A 69 -11.89 -11.42 2.45
C PHE A 69 -11.87 -12.83 3.07
N LYS A 70 -10.71 -13.49 3.07
CA LYS A 70 -10.53 -14.81 3.69
C LYS A 70 -10.85 -14.77 5.19
N ASN A 71 -10.40 -13.72 5.89
CA ASN A 71 -10.68 -13.55 7.32
C ASN A 71 -12.18 -13.38 7.58
N SER A 72 -12.87 -12.56 6.79
CA SER A 72 -14.32 -12.37 6.88
C SER A 72 -15.10 -13.67 6.62
N ILE A 73 -14.69 -14.49 5.65
CA ILE A 73 -15.27 -15.82 5.45
C ILE A 73 -15.05 -16.71 6.67
N GLY A 74 -13.85 -16.69 7.26
CA GLY A 74 -13.53 -17.44 8.46
C GLY A 74 -14.46 -17.10 9.63
N GLU A 75 -14.67 -15.81 9.89
CA GLU A 75 -15.60 -15.33 10.94
C GLU A 75 -17.05 -15.77 10.68
N LEU A 76 -17.50 -15.73 9.42
CA LEU A 76 -18.82 -16.20 9.03
C LEU A 76 -18.99 -17.72 9.18
N MET A 77 -17.95 -18.51 8.87
CA MET A 77 -18.00 -19.96 9.04
C MET A 77 -18.03 -20.35 10.53
N VAL A 78 -17.27 -19.66 11.37
CA VAL A 78 -17.23 -19.91 12.83
C VAL A 78 -18.54 -19.48 13.52
N SER A 79 -19.17 -18.40 13.06
CA SER A 79 -20.44 -17.92 13.66
C SER A 79 -21.66 -18.77 13.28
N LYS A 80 -21.66 -19.44 12.12
CA LYS A 80 -22.75 -20.32 11.68
C LYS A 80 -22.73 -21.73 12.31
N SER A 81 -21.66 -22.07 13.04
CA SER A 81 -21.49 -23.36 13.72
C SER A 81 -21.91 -23.30 15.20
N ARG A 82 -22.52 -22.19 15.63
CA ARG A 82 -22.99 -21.94 16.99
C ARG A 82 -24.51 -21.93 17.05
#